data_AF-A0A8T7BFZ6-F1
#
_entry.id   AF-A0A8T7BFZ6-F1
#
_cell.length_a   1.000
_cell.length_b   1.000
_cell.length_c   1.000
_cell.angle_alpha   90.00
_cell.angle_beta   90.00
_cell.angle_gamma   90.00
#
_symmetry.space_group_name_H-M   'P 1'
#
loop_
_entity.id
_entity.type
_entity.pdbx_description
1 polymer ?
#
loop_
_entity_poly.entity_id
_entity_poly.type
_entity_poly.pdbx_seq_one_letter_code
_entity_poly.pdbx_strand_id
1 'polypeptide(L)' 'MEYVSLVVIIALIEYLFFQGMAGKARGDYQIKAPAITGDQNFERILRVQQNTLE' A
#
# COMPACT_ATOMS: atom_id res chain seq x y z
N MET A 1 -21.65 -3.14 -18.45
CA MET A 1 -20.28 -2.57 -18.46
C MET A 1 -20.11 -1.46 -17.43
N GLU A 2 -21.11 -0.60 -17.19
CA GLU A 2 -21.04 0.50 -16.20
C GLU A 2 -20.67 0.03 -14.78
N TYR A 3 -21.32 -1.02 -14.26
CA TYR A 3 -20.97 -1.59 -12.95
C TYR A 3 -19.54 -2.13 -12.87
N VAL A 4 -19.02 -2.69 -13.97
CA VAL A 4 -17.64 -3.19 -14.02
C VAL A 4 -16.66 -2.01 -13.93
N SER A 5 -16.92 -0.93 -14.67
CA SER A 5 -16.11 0.29 -14.59
C SER A 5 -16.11 0.89 -13.19
N LEU A 6 -17.27 0.92 -12.52
CA LEU A 6 -17.37 1.40 -11.14
C LEU A 6 -16.50 0.56 -10.18
N VAL A 7 -16.57 -0.77 -10.30
CA VAL A 7 -15.75 -1.68 -9.47
C VAL A 7 -14.26 -1.47 -9.72
N VAL A 8 -13.84 -1.28 -10.98
CA VAL A 8 -12.44 -0.99 -11.31
C VAL A 8 -11.98 0.33 -10.68
N ILE A 9 -12.81 1.38 -10.72
CA ILE A 9 -12.50 2.66 -10.09
C ILE A 9 -12.31 2.48 -8.58
N ILE A 10 -13.20 1.72 -7.92
CA ILE A 10 -13.10 1.45 -6.49
C ILE A 10 -11.81 0.68 -6.17
N ALA A 11 -11.46 -0.34 -6.96
CA ALA A 11 -10.23 -1.10 -6.79
C ALA A 11 -8.98 -0.22 -6.97
N LEU A 12 -8.99 0.74 -7.90
CA LEU A 12 -7.89 1.71 -8.07
C LEU A 12 -7.75 2.63 -6.86
N ILE A 13 -8.87 3.09 -6.29
CA ILE A 13 -8.86 3.92 -5.07
C ILE A 13 -8.28 3.12 -3.90
N GLU A 14 -8.69 1.86 -3.73
CA GLU A 14 -8.15 0.95 -2.71
C GLU A 14 -6.65 0.72 -2.89
N TYR A 15 -6.19 0.50 -4.12
CA TYR A 15 -4.78 0.34 -4.44
C TYR A 15 -3.94 1.58 -4.08
N LEU A 16 -4.43 2.78 -4.43
CA LEU A 16 -3.77 4.05 -4.07
C LEU A 16 -3.78 4.27 -2.55
N PHE A 17 -4.85 3.88 -1.86
CA PHE A 17 -4.94 3.95 -0.42
C PHE A 17 -3.85 3.10 0.26
N PHE A 18 -3.67 1.84 -0.14
CA PHE A 18 -2.63 0.99 0.44
C PHE A 18 -1.21 1.48 0.11
N GLN A 19 -0.98 2.02 -1.09
CA GLN A 19 0.29 2.71 -1.39
C GLN A 19 0.55 3.91 -0.47
N GLY A 20 -0.47 4.74 -0.23
CA GLY A 20 -0.39 5.87 0.70
C GLY A 20 -0.08 5.41 2.14
N MET A 21 -0.71 4.33 2.60
CA MET A 21 -0.47 3.75 3.92
C MET A 21 0.97 3.21 4.07
N ALA A 22 1.50 2.53 3.06
CA ALA A 22 2.90 2.09 3.05
C ALA A 22 3.87 3.28 3.06
N GLY A 23 3.56 4.35 2.32
CA GLY A 23 4.32 5.61 2.33
C GLY A 23 4.29 6.30 3.70
N LYS A 24 3.12 6.38 4.35
CA LYS A 24 2.98 6.90 5.71
C LYS A 24 3.78 6.08 6.72
N ALA A 25 3.71 4.75 6.63
CA ALA A 25 4.46 3.86 7.53
C ALA A 25 5.98 4.08 7.44
N ARG A 26 6.51 4.46 6.27
CA ARG A 26 7.93 4.87 6.18
C ARG A 26 8.26 6.05 7.11
N GLY A 27 7.37 7.03 7.19
CA GLY A 27 7.52 8.16 8.12
C GLY A 27 7.38 7.74 9.58
N ASP A 28 6.33 6.98 9.89
CA ASP A 28 6.02 6.54 11.27
C ASP A 28 7.15 5.69 11.86
N TYR A 29 7.73 4.78 11.07
CA TYR A 29 8.81 3.87 11.48
C TYR A 29 10.21 4.33 11.05
N GLN A 30 10.35 5.56 10.53
CA GLN A 30 11.62 6.16 10.11
C GLN A 30 12.42 5.32 9.09
N ILE A 31 11.72 4.60 8.20
CA ILE A 31 12.33 3.78 7.16
C ILE A 31 12.58 4.62 5.90
N LYS A 32 13.80 5.12 5.77
CA LYS A 32 14.23 5.87 4.58
C LYS A 32 14.24 4.97 3.35
N ALA A 33 13.60 5.42 2.26
CA ALA A 33 13.77 4.78 0.97
C ALA A 33 15.27 4.78 0.56
N PRO A 34 15.79 3.74 -0.11
CA PRO A 34 15.08 2.60 -0.69
C PRO A 34 14.90 1.39 0.25
N ALA A 35 15.19 1.52 1.55
CA ALA A 35 15.08 0.39 2.48
C ALA A 35 13.64 -0.16 2.54
N ILE A 36 13.51 -1.48 2.59
CA ILE A 36 12.24 -2.22 2.68
C ILE A 36 12.17 -3.15 3.90
N THR A 37 13.18 -3.08 4.77
CA THR A 37 13.29 -3.85 6.01
C THR A 37 13.65 -2.92 7.17
N GLY A 38 13.36 -3.35 8.40
CA GLY A 38 13.65 -2.58 9.61
C GLY A 38 12.68 -2.92 10.74
N ASP A 39 11.62 -2.10 10.91
CA ASP A 39 10.58 -2.38 11.90
C ASP A 39 9.62 -3.47 11.40
N GLN A 40 9.30 -4.43 12.28
CA GLN A 40 8.44 -5.55 11.93
C GLN A 40 7.02 -5.12 11.52
N ASN A 41 6.49 -4.04 12.09
CA ASN A 41 5.18 -3.52 11.73
C ASN A 41 5.22 -2.77 10.40
N PHE A 42 6.31 -2.04 10.12
CA PHE A 42 6.53 -1.48 8.78
C PHE A 42 6.53 -2.58 7.72
N GLU A 43 7.28 -3.65 7.92
CA GLU A 43 7.36 -4.77 6.97
C GLU A 43 5.99 -5.42 6.75
N ARG A 44 5.19 -5.61 7.81
CA ARG A 44 3.82 -6.12 7.70
C ARG A 44 2.92 -5.20 6.86
N ILE A 45 2.95 -3.90 7.10
CA ILE A 45 2.17 -2.91 6.34
C ILE A 45 2.61 -2.89 4.87
N LEU A 46 3.93 -2.92 4.62
CA LEU A 46 4.48 -2.97 3.27
C LEU A 46 4.06 -4.26 2.55
N ARG A 47 4.05 -5.40 3.24
CA ARG A 47 3.59 -6.69 2.68
C ARG A 47 2.11 -6.67 2.31
N VAL A 48 1.25 -5.98 3.07
CA VAL A 48 -0.16 -5.78 2.68
C VAL A 48 -0.22 -5.06 1.34
N GLN A 49 0.50 -3.94 1.17
CA GLN A 49 0.53 -3.21 -0.09
C GLN A 49 1.08 -4.05 -1.26
N GLN A 50 2.13 -4.83 -1.04
CA GLN A 50 2.71 -5.71 -2.06
C GLN A 50 1.74 -6.84 -2.46
N ASN A 51 1.09 -7.49 -1.49
CA ASN A 51 0.11 -8.54 -1.77
C ASN A 51 -1.14 -8.03 -2.49
N THR A 52 -1.54 -6.76 -2.32
CA THR A 52 -2.64 -6.16 -3.09
C THR A 52 -2.20 -5.81 -4.53
N LEU A 53 -0.90 -5.63 -4.75
CA LEU A 53 -0.34 -5.37 -6.09
C LEU A 53 -0.18 -6.66 -6.91
N GLU A 54 0.27 -7.74 -6.27
CA GLU A 54 0.44 -9.09 -6.85
C GLU A 54 -0.89 -9.68 -7.35
#